data_AF-A0A6L6R493-F1
#
_entry.id   AF-A0A6L6R493-F1
#
_cell.length_a   1.000
_cell.length_b   1.000
_cell.length_c   1.000
_cell.angle_alpha   90.00
_cell.angle_beta   90.00
_cell.angle_gamma   90.00
#
_symmetry.space_group_name_H-M   'P 1'
#
loop_
_entity.id
_entity.type
_entity.pdbx_description
1 polymer ?
#
loop_
_entity_poly.entity_id
_entity_poly.type
_entity_poly.pdbx_seq_one_letter_code
_entity_poly.pdbx_strand_id
1 'polypeptide(L)'
;MRRTFSVLAFVTISTVFLSGLTAPGAGAATILDAPGRVAAALPLDQATEDKAKDDKVKFGLPAFRVRELEYALGRLASRDTRGVMPSLYRGKWFVKKAEHLRRCIMMHESHADYRAVSVGGKYRGAYQMNRPLFVGAAWMMIPEVRRDMGPQGVAIVKRLMRMKTHLWPRYWQDRAFWRVWAKGEGRRHWRTTVRGC
;
A
#
# COMPACT_ATOMS: atom_id res chain seq x y z
N MET A 1 5.15 -5.63 66.28
CA MET A 1 4.71 -6.94 66.78
C MET A 1 4.99 -8.00 65.72
N ARG A 2 5.71 -9.06 66.11
CA ARG A 2 6.14 -10.20 65.27
C ARG A 2 4.99 -11.19 65.05
N ARG A 3 4.84 -11.76 63.85
CA ARG A 3 4.20 -13.07 63.58
C ARG A 3 4.82 -13.66 62.30
N THR A 4 5.85 -14.51 62.40
CA THR A 4 5.84 -16.00 62.46
C THR A 4 5.64 -16.68 61.10
N PHE A 5 6.65 -17.48 60.72
CA PHE A 5 6.73 -18.44 59.62
C PHE A 5 5.92 -19.73 59.90
N SER A 6 5.55 -20.45 58.83
CA SER A 6 5.31 -21.92 58.68
C SER A 6 4.12 -22.18 57.75
N VAL A 7 4.03 -23.20 56.88
CA VAL A 7 4.84 -24.38 56.52
C VAL A 7 4.31 -24.88 55.16
N LEU A 8 5.18 -25.50 54.35
CA LEU A 8 4.85 -26.26 53.12
C LEU A 8 3.89 -27.42 53.38
N ALA A 9 3.01 -27.72 52.41
CA ALA A 9 2.50 -29.08 52.22
C ALA A 9 2.47 -29.40 50.71
N PHE A 10 3.38 -30.28 50.29
CA PHE A 10 3.29 -31.03 49.05
C PHE A 10 2.32 -32.20 49.25
N VAL A 11 1.38 -32.39 48.33
CA VAL A 11 0.71 -33.68 48.16
C VAL A 11 0.84 -34.08 46.69
N THR A 12 1.61 -35.14 46.48
CA THR A 12 1.68 -35.96 45.28
C THR A 12 0.50 -36.95 45.27
N ILE A 13 0.08 -37.43 44.08
CA ILE A 13 -0.13 -38.86 43.75
C ILE A 13 -0.65 -38.97 42.30
N SER A 14 0.25 -39.51 41.47
CA SER A 14 0.17 -40.57 40.46
C SER A 14 -1.11 -40.93 39.67
N THR A 15 -0.87 -41.00 38.36
CA THR A 15 -1.14 -42.08 37.38
C THR A 15 -2.52 -42.33 36.74
N VAL A 16 -2.54 -42.06 35.43
CA VAL A 16 -2.87 -42.93 34.27
C VAL A 16 -4.14 -43.77 34.32
N PHE A 17 -5.06 -43.55 33.36
CA PHE A 17 -5.66 -44.65 32.59
C PHE A 17 -5.96 -44.25 31.14
N LEU A 18 -5.88 -45.26 30.29
CA LEU A 18 -5.70 -45.27 28.84
C LEU A 18 -7.05 -45.53 28.11
N SER A 19 -7.09 -45.12 26.84
CA SER A 19 -7.86 -45.72 25.73
C SER A 19 -9.33 -45.32 25.50
N GLY A 20 -9.62 -44.89 24.26
CA GLY A 20 -10.68 -45.52 23.47
C GLY A 20 -11.70 -44.62 22.76
N LEU A 21 -11.52 -44.47 21.44
CA LEU A 21 -12.54 -44.41 20.36
C LEU A 21 -13.70 -43.40 20.43
N THR A 22 -13.77 -42.49 19.45
CA THR A 22 -14.74 -42.50 18.31
C THR A 22 -14.70 -41.16 17.54
N ALA A 23 -14.67 -41.24 16.21
CA ALA A 23 -14.88 -40.12 15.27
C ALA A 23 -16.39 -39.98 14.95
N PRO A 24 -16.82 -39.18 13.96
CA PRO A 24 -16.66 -37.74 13.73
C PRO A 24 -18.05 -37.03 13.70
N GLY A 25 -18.13 -35.79 14.17
CA GLY A 25 -19.35 -34.97 14.09
C GLY A 25 -19.10 -33.67 13.35
N ALA A 26 -19.55 -33.61 12.10
CA ALA A 26 -19.61 -32.37 11.33
C ALA A 26 -20.53 -31.36 12.02
N GLY A 27 -19.96 -30.25 12.48
CA GLY A 27 -20.69 -29.07 12.94
C GLY A 27 -20.11 -27.85 12.27
N ALA A 28 -20.69 -27.44 11.14
CA ALA A 28 -20.37 -26.20 10.47
C ALA A 28 -20.79 -25.02 11.36
N ALA A 29 -19.85 -24.44 12.10
CA ALA A 29 -20.04 -23.17 12.76
C ALA A 29 -19.98 -22.05 11.70
N THR A 30 -21.14 -21.54 11.35
CA THR A 30 -21.34 -20.36 10.51
C THR A 30 -20.71 -19.14 11.19
N ILE A 31 -19.55 -18.69 10.71
CA ILE A 31 -19.03 -17.36 11.07
C ILE A 31 -19.76 -16.33 10.20
N LEU A 32 -20.67 -15.59 10.83
CA LEU A 32 -21.18 -14.31 10.35
C LEU A 32 -20.00 -13.32 10.29
N ASP A 33 -19.38 -13.18 9.13
CA ASP A 33 -18.36 -12.16 8.87
C ASP A 33 -19.04 -10.85 8.42
N ALA A 34 -18.88 -9.81 9.23
CA ALA A 34 -19.34 -8.45 8.94
C ALA A 34 -18.58 -7.86 7.74
N PRO A 35 -19.17 -6.94 6.94
CA PRO A 35 -18.51 -6.40 5.76
C PRO A 35 -17.48 -5.34 6.14
N GLY A 36 -16.29 -5.78 6.50
CA GLY A 36 -15.13 -4.95 6.81
C GLY A 36 -13.90 -5.36 6.01
N ARG A 37 -14.01 -5.52 4.68
CA ARG A 37 -12.87 -5.90 3.84
C ARG A 37 -11.82 -4.80 3.78
N VAL A 38 -10.84 -4.92 4.67
CA VAL A 38 -9.45 -4.52 4.50
C VAL A 38 -9.03 -4.72 3.05
N ALA A 39 -8.44 -3.66 2.47
CA ALA A 39 -7.80 -3.74 1.18
C ALA A 39 -6.64 -4.74 1.29
N ALA A 40 -6.90 -5.99 0.87
CA ALA A 40 -5.86 -7.00 0.74
C ALA A 40 -4.75 -6.40 -0.11
N ALA A 41 -3.52 -6.44 0.41
CA ALA A 41 -2.33 -6.24 -0.41
C ALA A 41 -2.54 -7.04 -1.70
N LEU A 42 -2.36 -6.40 -2.85
CA LEU A 42 -2.52 -7.04 -4.16
C LEU A 42 -1.83 -8.42 -4.08
N PRO A 43 -2.55 -9.54 -4.19
CA PRO A 43 -1.92 -10.85 -4.14
C PRO A 43 -1.01 -10.94 -5.35
N LEU A 44 0.29 -10.91 -5.08
CA LEU A 44 1.29 -11.39 -6.00
C LEU A 44 1.26 -12.90 -5.84
N ASP A 45 0.86 -13.58 -6.89
CA ASP A 45 1.03 -15.01 -7.02
C ASP A 45 2.51 -15.36 -6.77
N GLN A 46 2.76 -16.40 -5.97
CA GLN A 46 4.11 -16.86 -5.62
C GLN A 46 5.00 -17.04 -6.88
N ALA A 47 4.39 -17.40 -8.01
CA ALA A 47 5.03 -17.50 -9.32
C ALA A 47 5.64 -16.18 -9.85
N THR A 48 5.06 -15.01 -9.56
CA THR A 48 5.68 -13.73 -9.92
C THR A 48 6.76 -13.32 -8.93
N GLU A 49 6.70 -13.77 -7.67
CA GLU A 49 7.81 -13.57 -6.72
C GLU A 49 9.04 -14.37 -7.12
N ASP A 50 8.87 -15.61 -7.57
CA ASP A 50 9.98 -16.48 -7.96
C ASP A 50 10.60 -16.05 -9.31
N LYS A 51 9.80 -15.57 -10.27
CA LYS A 51 10.34 -14.90 -11.48
C LYS A 51 11.05 -13.60 -11.15
N ALA A 52 10.53 -12.79 -10.22
CA ALA A 52 11.19 -11.54 -9.81
C ALA A 52 12.53 -11.79 -9.10
N LYS A 53 12.70 -12.93 -8.41
CA LYS A 53 13.99 -13.34 -7.84
C LYS A 53 14.99 -13.75 -8.93
N ASP A 54 14.58 -14.55 -9.91
CA ASP A 54 15.43 -14.94 -11.05
C ASP A 54 15.85 -13.73 -11.91
N ASP A 55 14.95 -12.76 -12.10
CA ASP A 55 15.25 -11.50 -12.81
C ASP A 55 16.15 -10.55 -12.00
N LYS A 56 16.03 -10.50 -10.66
CA LYS A 56 16.95 -9.75 -9.79
C LYS A 56 18.38 -10.28 -9.88
N VAL A 57 18.54 -11.60 -9.99
CA VAL A 57 19.85 -12.28 -10.10
C VAL A 57 20.46 -12.05 -11.50
N LYS A 58 19.65 -11.92 -12.55
CA LYS A 58 20.15 -11.76 -13.94
C LYS A 58 20.51 -10.33 -14.35
N PHE A 59 19.97 -9.28 -13.72
CA PHE A 59 20.09 -7.91 -14.23
C PHE A 59 20.76 -6.87 -13.33
N GLY A 60 21.21 -7.21 -12.11
CA GLY A 60 21.92 -6.27 -11.23
C GLY A 60 21.25 -4.90 -11.18
N LEU A 61 19.92 -4.85 -11.00
CA LEU A 61 19.16 -3.61 -11.08
C LEU A 61 19.75 -2.60 -10.09
N PRO A 62 20.01 -1.34 -10.50
CA PRO A 62 20.50 -0.32 -9.57
C PRO A 62 19.61 -0.26 -8.33
N ALA A 63 20.19 -0.08 -7.13
CA ALA A 63 19.47 -0.11 -5.85
C ALA A 63 18.20 0.76 -5.83
N PHE A 64 18.23 1.89 -6.54
CA PHE A 64 17.06 2.74 -6.78
C PHE A 64 15.87 1.99 -7.40
N ARG A 65 16.08 1.18 -8.46
CA ARG A 65 14.99 0.44 -9.13
C ARG A 65 14.44 -0.67 -8.24
N VAL A 66 15.30 -1.33 -7.45
CA VAL A 66 14.85 -2.33 -6.46
C VAL A 66 13.92 -1.68 -5.43
N ARG A 67 14.34 -0.54 -4.86
CA ARG A 67 13.51 0.24 -3.93
C ARG A 67 12.15 0.61 -4.54
N GLU A 68 12.14 1.15 -5.75
CA GLU A 68 10.90 1.53 -6.44
C GLU A 68 9.98 0.33 -6.69
N LEU A 69 10.55 -0.83 -7.06
CA LEU A 69 9.79 -2.06 -7.27
C LEU A 69 9.15 -2.56 -5.98
N GLU A 70 9.86 -2.60 -4.86
CA GLU A 70 9.28 -3.04 -3.58
C GLU A 70 8.09 -2.17 -3.17
N TYR A 71 8.21 -0.84 -3.31
CA TYR A 71 7.08 0.06 -3.06
C TYR A 71 5.93 -0.12 -4.06
N ALA A 72 6.24 -0.36 -5.33
CA ALA A 72 5.26 -0.64 -6.39
C ALA A 72 4.44 -1.91 -6.13
N LEU A 73 5.06 -2.93 -5.53
CA LEU A 73 4.42 -4.18 -5.12
C LEU A 73 3.57 -4.02 -3.84
N GLY A 74 3.46 -2.81 -3.29
CA GLY A 74 2.68 -2.55 -2.07
C GLY A 74 3.36 -3.08 -0.80
N ARG A 75 4.67 -3.33 -0.86
CA ARG A 75 5.50 -3.69 0.30
C ARG A 75 6.06 -2.44 0.97
N LEU A 76 6.71 -2.62 2.12
CA LEU A 76 7.29 -1.55 2.93
C LEU A 76 6.22 -0.51 3.34
N ALA A 77 6.62 0.75 3.41
CA ALA A 77 5.78 1.87 3.79
C ALA A 77 4.66 2.19 2.76
N SER A 78 4.52 1.48 1.64
CA SER A 78 3.44 1.74 0.66
C SER A 78 2.01 1.55 1.22
N ARG A 79 1.89 0.94 2.40
CA ARG A 79 0.63 0.70 3.13
C ARG A 79 0.20 1.88 3.99
N ASP A 80 1.08 2.84 4.25
CA ASP A 80 0.72 4.04 5.01
C ASP A 80 -0.28 4.86 4.21
N THR A 81 -1.41 5.19 4.83
CA THR A 81 -2.53 5.84 4.14
C THR A 81 -2.89 7.21 4.68
N ARG A 82 -2.23 7.67 5.74
CA ARG A 82 -2.53 8.96 6.38
C ARG A 82 -1.29 9.74 6.76
N GLY A 83 -1.41 11.06 6.76
CA GLY A 83 -0.40 12.00 7.23
C GLY A 83 0.45 12.58 6.10
N VAL A 84 1.11 13.70 6.42
CA VAL A 84 1.94 14.47 5.49
C VAL A 84 3.31 13.77 5.34
N MET A 85 3.31 12.67 4.58
CA MET A 85 4.47 11.80 4.45
C MET A 85 5.31 12.16 3.22
N PRO A 86 6.65 11.94 3.24
CA PRO A 86 7.48 12.12 2.06
C PRO A 86 7.01 11.26 0.88
N SER A 87 7.17 11.76 -0.35
CA SER A 87 6.91 10.97 -1.55
C SER A 87 7.71 9.67 -1.54
N LEU A 88 7.01 8.54 -1.74
CA LEU A 88 7.68 7.25 -1.94
C LEU A 88 8.30 7.14 -3.32
N TYR A 89 7.67 7.73 -4.34
CA TYR A 89 8.22 7.79 -5.69
C TYR A 89 9.41 8.74 -5.73
N ARG A 90 10.54 8.26 -6.25
CA ARG A 90 11.78 9.02 -6.42
C ARG A 90 12.34 8.97 -7.85
N GLY A 91 11.52 8.56 -8.82
CA GLY A 91 11.94 8.44 -10.24
C GLY A 91 11.99 9.75 -11.02
N LYS A 92 12.04 9.62 -12.35
CA LYS A 92 12.30 10.72 -13.32
C LYS A 92 11.49 11.99 -13.08
N TRP A 93 10.24 11.87 -12.66
CA TRP A 93 9.32 13.00 -12.50
C TRP A 93 9.35 13.64 -11.11
N PHE A 94 10.05 13.02 -10.16
CA PHE A 94 10.18 13.54 -8.80
C PHE A 94 11.02 14.82 -8.81
N VAL A 95 10.49 15.90 -8.24
CA VAL A 95 11.20 17.18 -8.11
C VAL A 95 11.39 17.51 -6.64
N LYS A 96 12.60 17.31 -6.11
CA LYS A 96 12.91 17.56 -4.68
C LYS A 96 12.49 18.95 -4.22
N LYS A 97 12.76 19.97 -5.04
CA LYS A 97 12.41 21.38 -4.73
C LYS A 97 10.90 21.60 -4.62
N ALA A 98 10.06 20.82 -5.29
CA ALA A 98 8.60 20.96 -5.27
C ALA A 98 7.91 20.00 -4.28
N GLU A 99 8.66 19.23 -3.49
CA GLU A 99 8.10 18.28 -2.53
C GLU A 99 7.27 18.98 -1.44
N HIS A 100 7.65 20.21 -1.05
CA HIS A 100 6.86 21.02 -0.11
C HIS A 100 5.49 21.39 -0.69
N LEU A 101 5.42 21.76 -1.97
CA LEU A 101 4.16 22.02 -2.67
C LEU A 101 3.28 20.76 -2.72
N ARG A 102 3.85 19.60 -3.05
CA ARG A 102 3.09 18.33 -3.03
C ARG A 102 2.45 18.07 -1.66
N ARG A 103 3.21 18.30 -0.57
CA ARG A 103 2.73 18.13 0.81
C ARG A 103 1.61 19.12 1.15
N CYS A 104 1.76 20.38 0.76
CA CYS A 104 0.71 21.36 0.94
C CYS A 104 -0.55 21.01 0.13
N ILE A 105 -0.39 20.60 -1.14
CA ILE A 105 -1.50 20.14 -1.99
C ILE A 105 -2.25 18.99 -1.31
N MET A 106 -1.57 17.92 -0.87
CA MET A 106 -2.29 16.80 -0.25
C MET A 106 -3.01 17.18 1.03
N MET A 107 -2.45 18.12 1.81
CA MET A 107 -3.06 18.60 3.06
C MET A 107 -4.36 19.33 2.73
N HIS A 108 -4.33 20.23 1.77
CA HIS A 108 -5.48 21.03 1.38
C HIS A 108 -6.55 20.23 0.62
N GLU A 109 -6.14 19.26 -0.21
CA GLU A 109 -7.05 18.45 -1.02
C GLU A 109 -7.75 17.35 -0.21
N SER A 110 -7.06 16.74 0.75
CA SER A 110 -7.53 15.47 1.36
C SER A 110 -7.27 15.34 2.84
N HIS A 111 -6.78 16.38 3.50
CA HIS A 111 -6.19 16.28 4.83
C HIS A 111 -5.08 15.22 4.94
N ALA A 112 -4.29 15.07 3.87
CA ALA A 112 -3.25 14.05 3.73
C ALA A 112 -3.75 12.61 3.93
N ASP A 113 -4.99 12.33 3.53
CA ASP A 113 -5.60 11.01 3.52
C ASP A 113 -5.58 10.42 2.09
N TYR A 114 -4.76 9.39 1.90
CA TYR A 114 -4.65 8.64 0.64
C TYR A 114 -5.92 7.85 0.30
N ARG A 115 -6.84 7.67 1.26
CA ARG A 115 -8.13 7.01 1.08
C ARG A 115 -9.29 7.98 0.91
N ALA A 116 -9.04 9.30 0.93
CA ALA A 116 -10.07 10.32 0.83
C ALA A 116 -10.93 10.17 -0.43
N VAL A 117 -12.22 10.49 -0.29
CA VAL A 117 -13.19 10.54 -1.38
C VAL A 117 -14.03 11.79 -1.17
N SER A 118 -14.09 12.66 -2.18
CA SER A 118 -14.96 13.85 -2.16
C SER A 118 -16.43 13.44 -1.97
N VAL A 119 -17.28 14.34 -1.45
CA VAL A 119 -18.71 14.10 -1.18
C VAL A 119 -19.45 13.45 -2.37
N GLY A 120 -19.23 13.91 -3.60
CA GLY A 120 -19.84 13.33 -4.81
C GLY A 120 -19.09 12.15 -5.44
N GLY A 121 -18.03 11.63 -4.79
CA GLY A 121 -17.21 10.54 -5.31
C GLY A 121 -16.41 10.83 -6.59
N LYS A 122 -16.40 12.08 -7.06
CA LYS A 122 -15.74 12.51 -8.30
C LYS A 122 -14.21 12.54 -8.16
N TYR A 123 -13.71 13.01 -7.02
CA TYR A 123 -12.29 13.16 -6.72
C TYR A 123 -11.87 12.20 -5.61
N ARG A 124 -10.68 11.61 -5.75
CA ARG A 124 -10.24 10.48 -4.93
C ARG A 124 -8.74 10.54 -4.62
N GLY A 125 -8.38 10.03 -3.46
CA GLY A 125 -7.00 9.90 -2.98
C GLY A 125 -6.42 11.20 -2.44
N ALA A 126 -5.14 11.15 -2.10
CA ALA A 126 -4.45 12.26 -1.41
C ALA A 126 -4.42 13.56 -2.23
N TYR A 127 -4.49 13.44 -3.55
CA TYR A 127 -4.38 14.57 -4.49
C TYR A 127 -5.71 14.93 -5.15
N GLN A 128 -6.82 14.33 -4.68
CA GLN A 128 -8.16 14.54 -5.22
C GLN A 128 -8.20 14.55 -6.75
N MET A 129 -7.60 13.53 -7.39
CA MET A 129 -7.65 13.41 -8.85
C MET A 129 -8.98 12.80 -9.28
N ASN A 130 -9.54 13.28 -10.39
CA ASN A 130 -10.71 12.67 -11.02
C ASN A 130 -10.33 11.43 -11.85
N ARG A 131 -11.34 10.67 -12.30
CA ARG A 131 -11.10 9.42 -13.04
C ARG A 131 -10.29 9.58 -14.33
N PRO A 132 -10.63 10.50 -15.23
CA PRO A 132 -9.86 10.70 -16.46
C PRO A 132 -8.40 11.06 -16.19
N LEU A 133 -8.12 11.94 -15.20
CA LEU A 133 -6.77 12.39 -14.91
C LEU A 133 -5.86 11.25 -14.44
N PHE A 134 -6.33 10.40 -13.51
CA PHE A 134 -5.49 9.30 -13.05
C PHE A 134 -5.31 8.21 -14.11
N VAL A 135 -6.32 7.92 -14.93
CA VAL A 135 -6.20 6.93 -16.01
C VAL A 135 -5.21 7.42 -17.06
N GLY A 136 -5.27 8.71 -17.42
CA GLY A 136 -4.28 9.33 -18.31
C GLY A 136 -2.88 9.29 -17.72
N ALA A 137 -2.72 9.62 -16.43
CA ALA A 137 -1.44 9.50 -15.72
C ALA A 137 -0.91 8.07 -15.75
N ALA A 138 -1.77 7.08 -15.50
CA ALA A 138 -1.39 5.66 -15.53
C ALA A 138 -0.93 5.19 -16.91
N TRP A 139 -1.65 5.53 -17.97
CA TRP A 139 -1.20 5.28 -19.35
C TRP A 139 0.19 5.85 -19.61
N MET A 140 0.39 7.10 -19.20
CA MET A 140 1.64 7.82 -19.35
C MET A 140 2.80 7.19 -18.56
N MET A 141 2.53 6.53 -17.42
CA MET A 141 3.55 5.83 -16.63
C MET A 141 4.08 4.55 -17.30
N ILE A 142 3.32 3.91 -18.21
CA ILE A 142 3.64 2.58 -18.75
C ILE A 142 5.06 2.47 -19.37
N PRO A 143 5.54 3.39 -20.22
CA PRO A 143 6.87 3.25 -20.82
C PRO A 143 7.99 3.22 -19.79
N GLU A 144 7.91 4.09 -18.78
CA GLU A 144 8.89 4.17 -17.69
C GLU A 144 8.81 2.95 -16.78
N VAL A 145 7.58 2.53 -16.43
CA VAL A 145 7.35 1.33 -15.63
C VAL A 145 7.88 0.09 -16.32
N ARG A 146 7.67 -0.05 -17.64
CA ARG A 146 8.20 -1.17 -18.42
C ARG A 146 9.72 -1.21 -18.37
N ARG A 147 10.37 -0.07 -18.53
CA ARG A 147 11.83 0.05 -18.47
C ARG A 147 12.37 -0.29 -17.08
N ASP A 148 11.72 0.19 -16.03
CA ASP A 148 12.26 0.13 -14.67
C ASP A 148 11.86 -1.14 -13.89
N MET A 149 10.71 -1.73 -14.23
CA MET A 149 10.05 -2.81 -13.47
C MET A 149 9.58 -3.97 -14.36
N GLY A 150 9.84 -3.92 -15.67
CA GLY A 150 9.50 -4.99 -16.59
C GLY A 150 7.99 -5.24 -16.76
N PRO A 151 7.61 -6.41 -17.30
CA PRO A 151 6.21 -6.78 -17.55
C PRO A 151 5.33 -6.80 -16.29
N GLN A 152 5.89 -7.18 -15.15
CA GLN A 152 5.17 -7.22 -13.87
C GLN A 152 4.68 -5.82 -13.46
N GLY A 153 5.55 -4.80 -13.54
CA GLY A 153 5.15 -3.41 -13.28
C GLY A 153 4.04 -2.94 -14.21
N VAL A 154 4.12 -3.28 -15.51
CA VAL A 154 3.08 -2.93 -16.48
C VAL A 154 1.74 -3.57 -16.14
N ALA A 155 1.74 -4.83 -15.68
CA ALA A 155 0.53 -5.52 -15.23
C ALA A 155 -0.11 -4.82 -14.03
N ILE A 156 0.70 -4.33 -13.08
CA ILE A 156 0.21 -3.54 -11.93
C ILE A 156 -0.46 -2.26 -12.41
N VAL A 157 0.18 -1.48 -13.29
CA VAL A 157 -0.39 -0.22 -13.82
C VAL A 157 -1.71 -0.47 -14.54
N LYS A 158 -1.78 -1.50 -15.39
CA LYS A 158 -3.02 -1.90 -16.07
C LYS A 158 -4.13 -2.25 -15.07
N ARG A 159 -3.81 -2.90 -13.95
CA ARG A 159 -4.77 -3.19 -12.87
C ARG A 159 -5.23 -1.90 -12.18
N LEU A 160 -4.31 -1.00 -11.85
CA LEU A 160 -4.61 0.28 -11.20
C LEU A 160 -5.60 1.12 -12.01
N MET A 161 -5.48 1.14 -13.33
CA MET A 161 -6.40 1.86 -14.23
C MET A 161 -7.86 1.40 -14.12
N ARG A 162 -8.10 0.15 -13.70
CA ARG A 162 -9.45 -0.38 -13.46
C ARG A 162 -9.96 -0.07 -12.05
N MET A 163 -9.06 0.25 -11.12
CA MET A 163 -9.38 0.55 -9.72
C MET A 163 -9.71 2.04 -9.51
N LYS A 164 -10.35 2.35 -8.39
CA LYS A 164 -10.52 3.72 -7.91
C LYS A 164 -9.23 4.19 -7.22
N THR A 165 -8.76 5.42 -7.47
CA THR A 165 -7.43 5.93 -7.01
C THR A 165 -7.21 5.86 -5.51
N HIS A 166 -8.23 6.13 -4.69
CA HIS A 166 -8.12 6.02 -3.22
C HIS A 166 -7.83 4.59 -2.71
N LEU A 167 -7.91 3.57 -3.58
CA LEU A 167 -7.53 2.18 -3.29
C LEU A 167 -6.11 1.85 -3.78
N TRP A 168 -5.44 2.78 -4.45
CA TRP A 168 -4.09 2.58 -4.90
C TRP A 168 -3.13 2.70 -3.71
N PRO A 169 -2.08 1.87 -3.65
CA PRO A 169 -0.99 2.07 -2.70
C PRO A 169 -0.41 3.49 -2.82
N ARG A 170 0.08 4.04 -1.71
CA ARG A 170 0.65 5.41 -1.64
C ARG A 170 1.65 5.66 -2.77
N TYR A 171 2.55 4.70 -3.00
CA TYR A 171 3.56 4.79 -4.06
C TYR A 171 2.98 5.16 -5.42
N TRP A 172 1.87 4.52 -5.82
CA TRP A 172 1.27 4.74 -7.12
C TRP A 172 0.49 6.06 -7.20
N GLN A 173 -0.08 6.51 -6.08
CA GLN A 173 -0.68 7.84 -6.01
C GLN A 173 0.41 8.92 -6.12
N ASP A 174 1.53 8.78 -5.41
CA ASP A 174 2.67 9.70 -5.48
C ASP A 174 3.28 9.73 -6.88
N ARG A 175 3.49 8.56 -7.48
CA ARG A 175 4.01 8.45 -8.85
C ARG A 175 3.09 9.12 -9.86
N ALA A 176 1.77 8.92 -9.73
CA ALA A 176 0.78 9.56 -10.59
C ALA A 176 0.79 11.08 -10.40
N PHE A 177 0.85 11.57 -9.16
CA PHE A 177 0.99 13.00 -8.88
C PHE A 177 2.21 13.58 -9.59
N TRP A 178 3.40 12.98 -9.41
CA TRP A 178 4.62 13.49 -10.03
C TRP A 178 4.57 13.46 -11.55
N ARG A 179 3.93 12.43 -12.11
CA ARG A 179 3.73 12.35 -13.55
C ARG A 179 2.83 13.46 -14.07
N VAL A 180 1.73 13.76 -13.37
CA VAL A 180 0.84 14.88 -13.73
C VAL A 180 1.53 16.22 -13.51
N TRP A 181 2.25 16.38 -12.39
CA TRP A 181 3.01 17.59 -12.07
C TRP A 181 3.99 17.96 -13.19
N ALA A 182 4.64 16.96 -13.80
CA ALA A 182 5.46 17.11 -15.00
C ALA A 182 6.45 18.28 -14.89
N LYS A 183 7.26 18.28 -13.82
CA LYS A 183 8.22 19.35 -13.50
C LYS A 183 7.61 20.76 -13.35
N GLY A 184 6.31 20.86 -13.10
CA GLY A 184 5.58 22.11 -12.88
C GLY A 184 4.59 22.45 -13.99
N GLU A 185 4.69 21.82 -15.16
CA GLU A 185 3.78 22.08 -16.30
C GLU A 185 2.33 21.72 -15.98
N GLY A 186 2.11 20.70 -15.14
CA GLY A 186 0.78 20.27 -14.71
C GLY A 186 0.22 20.99 -13.49
N ARG A 187 0.89 22.03 -12.98
CA ARG A 187 0.48 22.78 -11.78
C ARG A 187 -0.97 23.28 -11.84
N ARG A 188 -1.48 23.56 -13.05
CA ARG A 188 -2.85 24.01 -13.28
C ARG A 188 -3.93 23.02 -12.80
N HIS A 189 -3.61 21.73 -12.67
CA HIS A 189 -4.55 20.75 -12.12
C HIS A 189 -4.90 21.01 -10.65
N TRP A 190 -4.06 21.76 -9.94
CA TRP A 190 -4.26 22.18 -8.55
C TRP A 190 -4.16 23.70 -8.40
N ARG A 191 -4.58 24.46 -9.42
CA ARG A 191 -4.36 25.93 -9.48
C ARG A 191 -4.86 26.67 -8.24
N THR A 192 -6.02 26.31 -7.72
CA THR A 192 -6.61 26.93 -6.53
C THR A 192 -5.79 26.62 -5.29
N THR A 193 -5.44 25.35 -5.12
CA THR A 193 -4.69 24.85 -3.97
C THR A 193 -3.25 25.36 -3.92
N VAL A 194 -2.56 25.37 -5.06
CA VAL A 194 -1.17 25.84 -5.15
C VAL A 194 -1.02 27.32 -4.82
N ARG A 195 -2.08 28.13 -4.91
CA ARG A 195 -2.06 29.54 -4.48
C ARG A 195 -2.14 29.72 -2.97
N GLY A 196 -2.67 28.72 -2.25
CA GLY A 196 -2.69 28.67 -0.78
C GLY A 196 -1.47 27.94 -0.20
N CYS A 197 -0.55 27.54 -1.08
CA CYS A 197 0.80 27.10 -0.80
C CYS A 197 1.77 28.20 -1.28
#